data_AF-A0A7Y2G0S5-F1
#
_entry.id   AF-A0A7Y2G0S5-F1
#
_cell.length_a   1.000
_cell.length_b   1.000
_cell.length_c   1.000
_cell.angle_alpha   90.00
_cell.angle_beta   90.00
_cell.angle_gamma   90.00
#
_symmetry.space_group_name_H-M   'P 1'
#
loop_
_entity.id
_entity.type
_entity.pdbx_description
1 polymer ?
#
loop_
_entity_poly.entity_id
_entity_poly.type
_entity_poly.pdbx_seq_one_letter_code
_entity_poly.pdbx_strand_id
1 'polypeptide(L)'
;MLKKFTFFFSLIFAVSLQGQTIWGDQPGEGDFDGGFNGWTVETPNPMTDSVWVWSPNGDVGNGVLAADGTILNSPTATNGCAAYNYDFFITGGVAIPPTFPPMVSHLVSPVIDISGVDKSMAVNFTQLIRWFQSADGFVYSNLSASVDGGATWSDYIDCNSGLLNGSTLTRFGPTNNNKTINIPKEFTEGADSIQIRFTFAGNFYYWVVDDVTLVERPDYDLSANNFFARAPSLFTPKTQMAPIGFLIDVENQGDNPAPNTMAHV
;
A
#
# COMPACT_ATOMS: atom_id res chain seq x y z
N MET A 1 -30.71 55.84 -14.17
CA MET A 1 -31.12 54.48 -13.74
C MET A 1 -30.02 53.51 -14.11
N LEU A 2 -29.22 53.06 -13.14
CA LEU A 2 -28.11 52.13 -13.36
C LEU A 2 -28.65 50.70 -13.12
N LYS A 3 -28.67 49.86 -14.16
CA LYS A 3 -29.10 48.45 -14.05
C LYS A 3 -28.00 47.66 -13.34
N LYS A 4 -28.30 47.14 -12.15
CA LYS A 4 -27.43 46.19 -11.44
C LYS A 4 -27.56 44.83 -12.10
N PHE A 5 -26.48 44.34 -12.71
CA PHE A 5 -26.33 42.95 -13.12
C PHE A 5 -25.77 42.17 -11.94
N THR A 6 -26.57 41.26 -11.39
CA THR A 6 -26.12 40.30 -10.37
C THR A 6 -25.52 39.10 -11.11
N PHE A 7 -24.21 38.91 -10.98
CA PHE A 7 -23.54 37.70 -11.44
C PHE A 7 -23.80 36.58 -10.42
N PHE A 8 -24.45 35.50 -10.86
CA PHE A 8 -24.54 34.25 -10.10
C PHE A 8 -23.24 33.48 -10.31
N PHE A 9 -22.42 33.37 -9.26
CA PHE A 9 -21.29 32.44 -9.23
C PHE A 9 -21.86 31.06 -8.89
N SER A 10 -21.87 30.15 -9.86
CA SER A 10 -22.14 28.73 -9.59
C SER A 10 -20.87 28.13 -9.01
N LEU A 11 -20.87 27.83 -7.71
CA LEU A 11 -19.85 27.00 -7.08
C LEU A 11 -20.01 25.58 -7.63
N ILE A 12 -19.10 25.13 -8.49
CA ILE A 12 -18.97 23.70 -8.81
C ILE A 12 -18.22 23.09 -7.64
N PHE A 13 -18.93 22.41 -6.74
CA PHE A 13 -18.29 21.49 -5.81
C PHE A 13 -17.80 20.29 -6.62
N ALA A 14 -16.48 20.13 -6.73
CA ALA A 14 -15.90 18.84 -7.06
C ALA A 14 -16.16 17.93 -5.85
N VAL A 15 -17.24 17.14 -5.90
CA VAL A 15 -17.39 16.00 -5.00
C VAL A 15 -16.44 14.95 -5.53
N SER A 16 -15.28 14.78 -4.90
CA SER A 16 -14.53 13.54 -5.07
C SER A 16 -15.38 12.44 -4.43
N LEU A 17 -15.79 11.44 -5.22
CA LEU A 17 -16.23 10.16 -4.65
C LEU A 17 -14.99 9.54 -3.99
N GLN A 18 -14.72 9.89 -2.72
CA GLN A 18 -13.96 8.99 -1.88
C GLN A 18 -14.96 7.95 -1.37
N GLY A 19 -14.61 6.67 -1.54
CA GLY A 19 -15.41 5.57 -1.01
C GLY A 19 -15.65 5.76 0.49
N GLN A 20 -16.81 5.29 0.97
CA GLN A 20 -17.12 5.37 2.40
C GLN A 20 -16.03 4.64 3.19
N THR A 21 -15.52 5.28 4.24
CA THR A 21 -14.63 4.61 5.19
C THR A 21 -15.47 3.73 6.11
N ILE A 22 -15.11 2.46 6.18
CA ILE A 22 -15.76 1.43 6.99
C ILE A 22 -15.09 1.37 8.37
N TRP A 23 -13.77 1.52 8.41
CA TRP A 23 -12.95 1.43 9.62
C TRP A 23 -11.63 2.19 9.46
N GLY A 24 -11.03 2.62 10.56
CA GLY A 24 -9.66 3.18 10.59
C GLY A 24 -9.60 4.69 10.66
N ASP A 25 -10.75 5.38 10.73
CA ASP A 25 -10.83 6.85 10.81
C ASP A 25 -10.97 7.39 12.24
N GLN A 26 -11.04 6.50 13.24
CA GLN A 26 -11.04 6.90 14.64
C GLN A 26 -9.63 6.86 15.23
N PRO A 27 -9.30 7.78 16.16
CA PRO A 27 -8.02 7.76 16.86
C PRO A 27 -7.74 6.43 17.55
N GLY A 28 -6.55 5.92 17.29
CA GLY A 28 -6.05 4.65 17.77
C GLY A 28 -6.39 3.45 16.89
N GLU A 29 -7.20 3.60 15.84
CA GLU A 29 -7.47 2.51 14.90
C GLU A 29 -6.33 2.38 13.88
N GLY A 30 -6.39 3.15 12.79
CA GLY A 30 -5.44 3.10 11.68
C GLY A 30 -4.27 4.06 11.80
N ASP A 31 -4.41 5.10 12.62
CA ASP A 31 -3.42 6.16 12.84
C ASP A 31 -2.43 5.84 13.97
N PHE A 32 -2.64 4.71 14.66
CA PHE A 32 -1.79 4.26 15.76
C PHE A 32 -1.62 5.28 16.90
N ASP A 33 -2.61 6.16 17.13
CA ASP A 33 -2.53 7.17 18.19
C ASP A 33 -2.27 6.52 19.56
N GLY A 34 -1.11 6.83 20.15
CA GLY A 34 -0.74 6.37 21.48
C GLY A 34 -0.42 4.88 21.61
N GLY A 35 -0.35 4.11 20.51
CA GLY A 35 0.10 2.72 20.53
C GLY A 35 -0.44 1.84 19.40
N PHE A 36 -0.30 0.52 19.56
CA PHE A 36 -0.85 -0.46 18.61
C PHE A 36 -2.33 -0.79 18.84
N ASN A 37 -2.94 -0.43 19.96
CA ASN A 37 -4.41 -0.40 20.11
C ASN A 37 -5.20 -1.62 19.58
N GLY A 38 -4.66 -2.82 19.79
CA GLY A 38 -5.29 -4.08 19.35
C GLY A 38 -4.66 -4.69 18.09
N TRP A 39 -3.82 -3.95 17.36
CA TRP A 39 -2.90 -4.53 16.39
C TRP A 39 -1.88 -5.43 17.11
N THR A 40 -1.55 -6.54 16.48
CA THR A 40 -0.60 -7.53 17.00
C THR A 40 0.54 -7.74 16.03
N VAL A 41 1.73 -8.04 16.58
CA VAL A 41 2.89 -8.40 15.78
C VAL A 41 3.10 -9.90 15.86
N GLU A 42 3.12 -10.56 14.71
CA GLU A 42 3.35 -12.00 14.60
C GLU A 42 4.60 -12.26 13.79
N THR A 43 5.29 -13.36 14.11
CA THR A 43 6.52 -13.73 13.43
C THR A 43 6.53 -15.23 13.13
N PRO A 44 6.65 -15.64 11.87
CA PRO A 44 6.47 -17.05 11.49
C PRO A 44 7.72 -17.92 11.68
N ASN A 45 8.85 -17.37 12.14
CA ASN A 45 10.12 -18.09 12.24
C ASN A 45 10.78 -17.88 13.63
N PRO A 46 11.26 -18.91 14.34
CA PRO A 46 11.88 -18.82 15.68
C PRO A 46 13.19 -17.99 15.81
N MET A 47 13.56 -17.14 14.84
CA MET A 47 14.69 -16.20 14.96
C MET A 47 14.25 -14.80 15.45
N THR A 48 13.27 -14.74 16.36
CA THR A 48 12.55 -13.52 16.71
C THR A 48 13.06 -12.92 18.01
N ASP A 49 12.83 -11.63 18.28
CA ASP A 49 11.55 -11.21 18.87
C ASP A 49 11.06 -9.81 18.43
N SER A 50 10.43 -9.78 17.24
CA SER A 50 9.58 -8.70 16.68
C SER A 50 10.27 -7.52 15.99
N VAL A 51 9.94 -7.33 14.70
CA VAL A 51 10.52 -6.27 13.84
C VAL A 51 9.53 -5.20 13.41
N TRP A 52 8.25 -5.28 13.81
CA TRP A 52 7.33 -4.13 13.82
C TRP A 52 7.31 -3.51 15.22
N VAL A 53 7.46 -2.20 15.30
CA VAL A 53 7.43 -1.41 16.53
C VAL A 53 6.55 -0.19 16.35
N TRP A 54 5.92 0.26 17.43
CA TRP A 54 5.26 1.56 17.42
C TRP A 54 6.32 2.65 17.45
N SER A 55 6.22 3.61 16.53
CA SER A 55 7.09 4.81 16.51
C SER A 55 6.25 6.06 16.73
N PRO A 56 6.61 6.94 17.69
CA PRO A 56 5.81 8.11 18.05
C PRO A 56 5.77 9.21 16.97
N ASN A 57 6.68 9.16 15.99
CA ASN A 57 6.89 10.27 15.06
C ASN A 57 7.24 9.85 13.62
N GLY A 58 7.12 8.55 13.29
CA GLY A 58 7.47 8.07 11.95
C GLY A 58 8.95 8.04 11.62
N ASP A 59 9.84 8.28 12.59
CA ASP A 59 11.29 8.31 12.34
C ASP A 59 11.91 6.91 12.48
N VAL A 60 12.54 6.45 11.40
CA VAL A 60 13.29 5.20 11.29
C VAL A 60 14.78 5.42 11.03
N GLY A 61 15.30 6.63 11.28
CA GLY A 61 16.69 7.03 10.99
C GLY A 61 17.73 6.53 11.97
N ASN A 62 17.34 5.77 13.00
CA ASN A 62 18.24 5.30 14.04
C ASN A 62 19.21 4.19 13.58
N GLY A 63 18.97 3.57 12.42
CA GLY A 63 19.84 2.53 11.88
C GLY A 63 21.10 3.10 11.21
N VAL A 64 22.20 2.34 11.25
CA VAL A 64 23.50 2.78 10.71
C VAL A 64 23.48 2.97 9.18
N LEU A 65 22.57 2.29 8.48
CA LEU A 65 22.49 2.22 7.02
C LEU A 65 21.21 2.88 6.45
N ALA A 66 20.37 3.48 7.29
CA ALA A 66 19.07 4.05 6.92
C ALA A 66 19.19 5.15 5.85
N ALA A 67 20.34 5.85 5.82
CA ALA A 67 20.67 6.98 4.94
C ALA A 67 19.58 8.08 4.98
N ASP A 68 19.40 8.86 3.92
CA ASP A 68 18.44 9.97 3.91
C ASP A 68 16.99 9.51 3.74
N GLY A 69 16.04 10.34 4.21
CA GLY A 69 14.59 10.19 3.98
C GLY A 69 13.91 9.20 4.91
N THR A 70 14.21 9.28 6.21
CA THR A 70 13.81 8.30 7.22
C THR A 70 12.58 8.68 8.03
N ILE A 71 11.89 9.77 7.67
CA ILE A 71 10.72 10.27 8.39
C ILE A 71 9.50 10.11 7.50
N LEU A 72 8.48 9.42 8.02
CA LEU A 72 7.18 9.29 7.38
C LEU A 72 6.53 10.67 7.22
N ASN A 73 5.80 10.87 6.12
CA ASN A 73 5.02 12.08 5.89
C ASN A 73 3.54 11.72 5.77
N SER A 74 2.92 11.44 6.91
CA SER A 74 1.49 11.20 7.05
C SER A 74 0.79 12.36 7.78
N PRO A 75 -0.50 12.60 7.51
CA PRO A 75 -1.34 13.52 8.27
C PRO A 75 -1.23 13.39 9.79
N THR A 76 -1.12 12.16 10.31
CA THR A 76 -1.12 11.87 11.74
C THR A 76 0.25 11.53 12.33
N ALA A 77 1.33 11.50 11.53
CA ALA A 77 2.68 11.01 11.89
C ALA A 77 3.17 11.29 13.33
N THR A 78 2.75 12.42 13.91
CA THR A 78 3.10 12.87 15.27
C THR A 78 2.36 12.21 16.43
N ASN A 79 1.32 11.40 16.18
CA ASN A 79 0.56 10.69 17.22
C ASN A 79 0.93 9.20 17.32
N GLY A 80 1.60 8.67 16.30
CA GLY A 80 2.05 7.29 16.25
C GLY A 80 2.16 6.81 14.81
N CYS A 81 2.79 5.66 14.63
CA CYS A 81 2.78 4.88 13.38
C CYS A 81 3.32 3.48 13.67
N ALA A 82 3.11 2.55 12.73
CA ALA A 82 3.74 1.25 12.78
C ALA A 82 5.01 1.23 11.92
N ALA A 83 6.16 0.92 12.52
CA ALA A 83 7.45 0.93 11.86
C ALA A 83 8.11 -0.45 11.89
N TYR A 84 8.41 -0.98 10.72
CA TYR A 84 9.37 -2.05 10.54
C TYR A 84 10.75 -1.44 10.26
N ASN A 85 11.75 -1.70 11.11
CA ASN A 85 13.09 -1.14 10.92
C ASN A 85 14.18 -2.22 11.04
N TYR A 86 14.42 -2.92 9.94
CA TYR A 86 15.45 -3.96 9.84
C TYR A 86 16.83 -3.42 10.21
N ASP A 87 17.17 -2.26 9.66
CA ASP A 87 18.50 -1.71 9.82
C ASP A 87 18.80 -1.38 11.28
N PHE A 88 17.90 -0.68 11.97
CA PHE A 88 18.06 -0.45 13.41
C PHE A 88 18.04 -1.75 14.21
N PHE A 89 17.15 -2.69 13.89
CA PHE A 89 17.06 -3.97 14.59
C PHE A 89 18.37 -4.76 14.54
N ILE A 90 19.01 -4.80 13.36
CA ILE A 90 20.24 -5.55 13.14
C ILE A 90 21.48 -4.80 13.65
N THR A 91 21.53 -3.47 13.51
CA THR A 91 22.73 -2.68 13.84
C THR A 91 22.72 -2.10 15.26
N GLY A 92 21.55 -2.06 15.89
CA GLY A 92 21.31 -1.32 17.14
C GLY A 92 21.60 0.17 17.03
N GLY A 93 21.75 0.71 15.82
CA GLY A 93 22.24 2.07 15.58
C GLY A 93 23.73 2.29 15.92
N VAL A 94 24.50 1.21 16.16
CA VAL A 94 25.88 1.31 16.63
C VAL A 94 26.89 0.78 15.62
N ALA A 95 26.68 -0.45 15.13
CA ALA A 95 27.67 -1.13 14.31
C ALA A 95 27.02 -2.01 13.24
N ILE A 96 27.72 -2.17 12.13
CA ILE A 96 27.31 -3.04 11.03
C ILE A 96 27.77 -4.47 11.35
N PRO A 97 26.86 -5.45 11.50
CA PRO A 97 27.24 -6.83 11.75
C PRO A 97 27.76 -7.50 10.46
N PRO A 98 28.46 -8.65 10.59
CA PRO A 98 29.02 -9.35 9.45
C PRO A 98 27.97 -10.05 8.57
N THR A 99 26.73 -10.21 9.06
CA THR A 99 25.67 -10.98 8.39
C THR A 99 24.34 -10.24 8.44
N PHE A 100 23.55 -10.39 7.37
CA PHE A 100 22.22 -9.80 7.23
C PHE A 100 21.18 -10.88 6.88
N PRO A 101 20.72 -11.65 7.89
CA PRO A 101 19.73 -12.68 7.65
C PRO A 101 18.38 -12.06 7.23
N PRO A 102 17.71 -12.58 6.19
CA PRO A 102 16.37 -12.11 5.86
C PRO A 102 15.40 -12.38 7.02
N MET A 103 14.50 -11.42 7.27
CA MET A 103 13.50 -11.48 8.33
C MET A 103 12.10 -11.34 7.75
N VAL A 104 11.13 -11.97 8.40
CA VAL A 104 9.72 -11.90 8.03
C VAL A 104 8.93 -11.57 9.28
N SER A 105 8.05 -10.58 9.18
CA SER A 105 7.15 -10.22 10.27
C SER A 105 5.86 -9.62 9.77
N HIS A 106 4.84 -9.84 10.57
CA HIS A 106 3.46 -9.52 10.28
C HIS A 106 2.97 -8.49 11.30
N LEU A 107 2.39 -7.40 10.80
CA LEU A 107 1.56 -6.50 11.58
C LEU A 107 0.11 -6.83 11.23
N VAL A 108 -0.64 -7.33 12.21
CA VAL A 108 -1.99 -7.87 12.06
C VAL A 108 -2.98 -6.94 12.73
N SER A 109 -4.04 -6.55 12.03
CA SER A 109 -5.09 -5.71 12.56
C SER A 109 -5.93 -6.43 13.62
N PRO A 110 -6.65 -5.67 14.48
CA PRO A 110 -7.81 -6.21 15.18
C PRO A 110 -8.79 -6.85 14.20
N VAL A 111 -9.70 -7.66 14.73
CA VAL A 111 -10.90 -8.10 13.99
C VAL A 111 -11.80 -6.90 13.76
N ILE A 112 -12.04 -6.57 12.50
CA ILE A 112 -12.88 -5.44 12.06
C ILE A 112 -14.25 -5.99 11.69
N ASP A 113 -15.32 -5.41 12.26
CA ASP A 113 -16.70 -5.76 11.91
C ASP A 113 -17.07 -5.15 10.55
N ILE A 114 -17.52 -6.01 9.64
CA ILE A 114 -17.97 -5.65 8.29
C ILE A 114 -19.35 -6.25 7.96
N SER A 115 -20.07 -6.77 8.96
CA SER A 115 -21.35 -7.48 8.80
C SER A 115 -22.48 -6.68 8.13
N GLY A 116 -22.33 -5.36 8.04
CA GLY A 116 -23.27 -4.47 7.35
C GLY A 116 -22.83 -4.00 5.96
N VAL A 117 -21.67 -4.45 5.47
CA VAL A 117 -21.07 -3.94 4.23
C VAL A 117 -21.31 -4.91 3.08
N ASP A 118 -22.06 -4.45 2.06
CA ASP A 118 -22.37 -5.22 0.85
C ASP A 118 -21.61 -4.66 -0.37
N LYS A 119 -20.30 -4.49 -0.20
CA LYS A 119 -19.38 -3.92 -1.19
C LYS A 119 -18.00 -4.56 -1.12
N SER A 120 -17.33 -4.67 -2.27
CA SER A 120 -15.88 -4.89 -2.31
C SER A 120 -15.15 -3.76 -1.59
N MET A 121 -14.03 -4.08 -0.92
CA MET A 121 -13.26 -3.12 -0.13
C MET A 121 -11.81 -3.01 -0.58
N ALA A 122 -11.16 -1.92 -0.17
CA ALA A 122 -9.74 -1.68 -0.33
C ALA A 122 -9.13 -1.15 0.98
N VAL A 123 -7.85 -1.40 1.16
CA VAL A 123 -7.06 -0.83 2.26
C VAL A 123 -6.31 0.39 1.75
N ASN A 124 -6.56 1.54 2.35
CA ASN A 124 -5.82 2.77 2.16
C ASN A 124 -4.85 2.96 3.31
N PHE A 125 -3.63 3.43 3.02
CA PHE A 125 -2.66 3.75 4.06
C PHE A 125 -1.59 4.71 3.54
N THR A 126 -0.99 5.46 4.44
CA THR A 126 0.24 6.21 4.18
C THR A 126 1.44 5.31 4.48
N GLN A 127 2.53 5.45 3.72
CA GLN A 127 3.75 4.70 3.97
C GLN A 127 5.03 5.48 3.73
N LEU A 128 6.10 4.97 4.34
CA LEU A 128 7.49 5.22 3.99
C LEU A 128 8.19 3.88 3.81
N ILE A 129 8.76 3.62 2.64
CA ILE A 129 9.40 2.34 2.37
C ILE A 129 10.75 2.50 1.69
N ARG A 130 11.70 1.67 2.13
CA ARG A 130 12.97 1.42 1.44
C ARG A 130 13.37 -0.03 1.65
N TRP A 131 13.71 -0.72 0.56
CA TRP A 131 13.97 -2.15 0.59
C TRP A 131 15.19 -2.51 -0.28
N PHE A 132 15.80 -3.68 -0.07
CA PHE A 132 16.90 -4.17 -0.93
C PHE A 132 16.69 -5.58 -1.48
N GLN A 133 16.57 -6.61 -0.63
CA GLN A 133 16.29 -7.99 -1.06
C GLN A 133 15.12 -8.57 -0.27
N SER A 134 14.23 -9.28 -0.95
CA SER A 134 13.15 -10.02 -0.31
C SER A 134 13.64 -11.33 0.29
N ALA A 135 12.90 -11.85 1.27
CA ALA A 135 13.10 -13.19 1.80
C ALA A 135 12.64 -14.25 0.77
N ASP A 136 13.24 -15.44 0.83
CA ASP A 136 12.89 -16.54 -0.08
C ASP A 136 11.41 -16.92 0.02
N GLY A 137 10.72 -16.94 -1.12
CA GLY A 137 9.28 -17.26 -1.18
C GLY A 137 8.35 -16.09 -0.86
N PHE A 138 8.87 -14.88 -0.65
CA PHE A 138 8.09 -13.67 -0.38
C PHE A 138 8.39 -12.55 -1.38
N VAL A 139 7.40 -11.66 -1.55
CA VAL A 139 7.67 -10.29 -2.00
C VAL A 139 7.99 -9.43 -0.78
N TYR A 140 8.69 -8.31 -0.93
CA TYR A 140 9.27 -7.58 0.20
C TYR A 140 8.24 -6.81 1.03
N SER A 141 7.12 -6.33 0.45
CA SER A 141 6.04 -5.63 1.15
C SER A 141 4.69 -6.15 0.69
N ASN A 142 3.93 -6.77 1.60
CA ASN A 142 2.71 -7.47 1.23
C ASN A 142 1.54 -7.07 2.11
N LEU A 143 0.35 -7.19 1.54
CA LEU A 143 -0.92 -7.21 2.25
C LEU A 143 -1.57 -8.57 2.06
N SER A 144 -2.27 -9.05 3.09
CA SER A 144 -3.14 -10.23 3.02
C SER A 144 -4.35 -10.01 3.92
N ALA A 145 -5.47 -10.66 3.59
CA ALA A 145 -6.73 -10.54 4.33
C ALA A 145 -7.16 -11.91 4.89
N SER A 146 -7.92 -11.89 5.99
CA SER A 146 -8.53 -13.07 6.60
C SER A 146 -9.96 -12.74 7.05
N VAL A 147 -10.88 -13.68 6.90
CA VAL A 147 -12.30 -13.56 7.33
C VAL A 147 -12.68 -14.60 8.39
N ASP A 148 -11.70 -15.35 8.90
CA ASP A 148 -11.89 -16.46 9.84
C ASP A 148 -11.03 -16.32 11.10
N GLY A 149 -10.75 -15.08 11.50
CA GLY A 149 -9.97 -14.77 12.70
C GLY A 149 -8.48 -15.11 12.57
N GLY A 150 -7.93 -15.04 11.36
CA GLY A 150 -6.52 -15.31 11.08
C GLY A 150 -6.17 -16.79 10.90
N ALA A 151 -7.16 -17.69 10.85
CA ALA A 151 -6.92 -19.12 10.62
C ALA A 151 -6.47 -19.40 9.18
N THR A 152 -7.01 -18.68 8.20
CA THR A 152 -6.56 -18.67 6.82
C THR A 152 -6.37 -17.24 6.32
N TRP A 153 -5.47 -17.08 5.34
CA TRP A 153 -5.12 -15.79 4.77
C TRP A 153 -5.16 -15.89 3.24
N SER A 154 -5.53 -14.78 2.59
CA SER A 154 -5.36 -14.61 1.16
C SER A 154 -3.90 -14.79 0.74
N ASP A 155 -3.69 -14.99 -0.56
CA ASP A 155 -2.37 -14.83 -1.15
C ASP A 155 -1.79 -13.44 -0.86
N TYR A 156 -0.46 -13.34 -0.86
CA TYR A 156 0.23 -12.08 -0.65
C TYR A 156 0.05 -11.13 -1.85
N ILE A 157 -0.42 -9.93 -1.55
CA ILE A 157 -0.60 -8.84 -2.52
C ILE A 157 0.56 -7.87 -2.35
N ASP A 158 1.40 -7.72 -3.37
CA ASP A 158 2.52 -6.77 -3.32
C ASP A 158 2.02 -5.33 -3.25
N CYS A 159 2.28 -4.68 -2.11
CA CYS A 159 1.89 -3.30 -1.86
C CYS A 159 2.65 -2.32 -2.76
N ASN A 160 3.83 -2.69 -3.24
CA ASN A 160 4.76 -1.78 -3.91
C ASN A 160 5.27 -2.36 -5.22
N SER A 161 4.37 -3.02 -5.97
CA SER A 161 4.68 -3.56 -7.28
C SER A 161 5.34 -2.51 -8.19
N GLY A 162 6.48 -2.88 -8.77
CA GLY A 162 7.25 -2.00 -9.65
C GLY A 162 8.19 -1.00 -8.96
N LEU A 163 8.20 -0.88 -7.63
CA LEU A 163 9.30 -0.15 -6.99
C LEU A 163 10.62 -0.91 -7.21
N LEU A 164 11.66 -0.15 -7.54
CA LEU A 164 13.01 -0.68 -7.67
C LEU A 164 13.66 -0.77 -6.30
N ASN A 165 14.58 -1.72 -6.14
CA ASN A 165 15.32 -1.85 -4.89
C ASN A 165 16.21 -0.62 -4.63
N GLY A 166 16.24 -0.22 -3.37
CA GLY A 166 17.12 0.83 -2.88
C GLY A 166 18.51 0.28 -2.55
N SER A 167 19.54 0.97 -3.02
CA SER A 167 20.92 0.80 -2.55
C SER A 167 21.59 2.17 -2.45
N THR A 168 22.73 2.25 -1.77
CA THR A 168 23.55 3.48 -1.74
C THR A 168 24.19 3.83 -3.08
N LEU A 169 24.22 2.89 -4.04
CA LEU A 169 24.78 3.06 -5.38
C LEU A 169 23.72 3.35 -6.46
N THR A 170 22.47 2.96 -6.20
CA THR A 170 21.32 3.22 -7.08
C THR A 170 20.61 4.47 -6.59
N ARG A 171 20.36 5.42 -7.49
CA ARG A 171 19.78 6.75 -7.19
C ARG A 171 18.30 6.71 -6.75
N PHE A 172 17.78 5.57 -6.31
CA PHE A 172 16.40 5.39 -5.86
C PHE A 172 16.34 5.57 -4.35
N GLY A 173 15.84 6.73 -3.94
CA GLY A 173 15.59 7.07 -2.54
C GLY A 173 14.36 6.33 -1.97
N PRO A 174 14.10 6.49 -0.67
CA PRO A 174 12.88 5.97 -0.07
C PRO A 174 11.63 6.52 -0.76
N THR A 175 10.57 5.72 -0.78
CA THR A 175 9.27 6.13 -1.32
C THR A 175 8.35 6.48 -0.16
N ASN A 176 7.78 7.68 -0.22
CA ASN A 176 6.86 8.21 0.79
C ASN A 176 5.60 8.68 0.07
N ASN A 177 4.49 7.96 0.24
CA ASN A 177 3.24 8.19 -0.49
C ASN A 177 2.06 7.47 0.17
N ASN A 178 0.87 7.69 -0.39
CA ASN A 178 -0.33 6.95 -0.06
C ASN A 178 -0.50 5.75 -1.00
N LYS A 179 -1.07 4.68 -0.47
CA LYS A 179 -1.38 3.45 -1.19
C LYS A 179 -2.83 3.08 -1.00
N THR A 180 -3.38 2.49 -2.05
CA THR A 180 -4.68 1.82 -2.06
C THR A 180 -4.45 0.42 -2.58
N ILE A 181 -4.81 -0.59 -1.80
CA ILE A 181 -4.66 -2.00 -2.15
C ILE A 181 -6.04 -2.65 -2.11
N ASN A 182 -6.49 -3.09 -3.27
CA ASN A 182 -7.76 -3.78 -3.43
C ASN A 182 -7.72 -5.13 -2.71
N ILE A 183 -8.74 -5.41 -1.90
CA ILE A 183 -8.92 -6.73 -1.28
C ILE A 183 -9.63 -7.65 -2.29
N PRO A 184 -9.21 -8.91 -2.44
CA PRO A 184 -9.93 -9.87 -3.26
C PRO A 184 -11.36 -10.05 -2.73
N LYS A 185 -12.34 -10.06 -3.65
CA LYS A 185 -13.77 -9.98 -3.32
C LYS A 185 -14.23 -11.11 -2.42
N GLU A 186 -13.63 -12.29 -2.53
CA GLU A 186 -13.90 -13.46 -1.71
C GLU A 186 -13.58 -13.29 -0.21
N PHE A 187 -12.79 -12.25 0.14
CA PHE A 187 -12.52 -11.87 1.54
C PHE A 187 -13.36 -10.68 2.02
N THR A 188 -14.33 -10.22 1.22
CA THR A 188 -15.22 -9.11 1.59
C THR A 188 -16.70 -9.45 1.40
N GLU A 189 -17.05 -10.21 0.36
CA GLU A 189 -18.44 -10.55 0.04
C GLU A 189 -19.04 -11.54 1.05
N GLY A 190 -20.07 -11.11 1.77
CA GLY A 190 -20.81 -11.92 2.73
C GLY A 190 -20.05 -12.28 4.01
N ALA A 191 -18.90 -11.63 4.27
CA ALA A 191 -18.14 -11.80 5.50
C ALA A 191 -18.66 -10.86 6.60
N ASP A 192 -18.73 -11.36 7.84
CA ASP A 192 -19.13 -10.54 9.00
C ASP A 192 -17.95 -9.79 9.62
N SER A 193 -16.73 -10.27 9.38
CA SER A 193 -15.52 -9.67 9.93
C SER A 193 -14.32 -9.89 9.03
N ILE A 194 -13.34 -9.00 9.13
CA ILE A 194 -12.08 -9.08 8.38
C ILE A 194 -10.88 -8.70 9.26
N GLN A 195 -9.73 -9.29 8.98
CA GLN A 195 -8.43 -8.85 9.47
C GLN A 195 -7.49 -8.60 8.30
N ILE A 196 -6.63 -7.60 8.45
CA ILE A 196 -5.61 -7.22 7.49
C ILE A 196 -4.24 -7.48 8.09
N ARG A 197 -3.31 -7.98 7.26
CA ARG A 197 -1.94 -8.25 7.67
C ARG A 197 -0.95 -7.62 6.70
N PHE A 198 -0.14 -6.70 7.21
CA PHE A 198 1.03 -6.19 6.53
C PHE A 198 2.23 -7.09 6.80
N THR A 199 2.91 -7.53 5.75
CA THR A 199 4.09 -8.39 5.86
C THR A 199 5.28 -7.72 5.20
N PHE A 200 6.30 -7.38 5.99
CA PHE A 200 7.61 -7.06 5.44
C PHE A 200 8.50 -8.30 5.52
N ALA A 201 9.13 -8.66 4.40
CA ALA A 201 9.85 -9.90 4.26
C ALA A 201 11.14 -9.69 3.46
N GLY A 202 12.27 -9.56 4.15
CA GLY A 202 13.54 -9.31 3.47
C GLY A 202 14.68 -8.90 4.39
N ASN A 203 15.79 -8.48 3.77
CA ASN A 203 16.87 -7.78 4.42
C ASN A 203 16.90 -6.31 3.91
N PHE A 204 17.07 -5.38 4.84
CA PHE A 204 17.06 -3.93 4.61
C PHE A 204 15.77 -3.35 4.00
N TYR A 205 15.40 -2.10 4.26
CA TYR A 205 15.87 -1.18 5.30
C TYR A 205 14.77 -0.98 6.32
N TYR A 206 13.61 -0.51 5.86
CA TYR A 206 12.47 -0.20 6.70
C TYR A 206 11.18 -0.11 5.88
N TRP A 207 10.06 -0.29 6.57
CA TRP A 207 8.74 0.04 6.09
C TRP A 207 7.91 0.62 7.23
N VAL A 208 7.41 1.83 7.07
CA VAL A 208 6.53 2.51 8.01
C VAL A 208 5.16 2.60 7.38
N VAL A 209 4.12 2.33 8.17
CA VAL A 209 2.70 2.37 7.79
C VAL A 209 1.95 3.21 8.81
N ASP A 210 1.02 4.02 8.32
CA ASP A 210 0.17 4.91 9.12
C ASP A 210 -1.14 5.20 8.38
N ASP A 211 -2.12 5.78 9.07
CA ASP A 211 -3.44 6.15 8.54
C ASP A 211 -4.16 4.99 7.81
N VAL A 212 -4.12 3.79 8.38
CA VAL A 212 -4.72 2.59 7.76
C VAL A 212 -6.24 2.65 7.82
N THR A 213 -6.88 2.77 6.67
CA THR A 213 -8.35 2.79 6.55
C THR A 213 -8.85 1.67 5.65
N LEU A 214 -9.98 1.09 6.01
CA LEU A 214 -10.75 0.18 5.17
C LEU A 214 -11.85 1.00 4.49
N VAL A 215 -11.88 0.99 3.16
CA VAL A 215 -12.84 1.79 2.37
C VAL A 215 -13.63 0.92 1.41
N GLU A 216 -14.86 1.32 1.12
CA GLU A 216 -15.63 0.75 0.03
C GLU A 216 -15.01 1.09 -1.31
N ARG A 217 -15.01 0.11 -2.23
CA ARG A 217 -14.66 0.33 -3.62
C ARG A 217 -15.89 0.80 -4.40
N PRO A 218 -15.71 1.69 -5.39
CA PRO A 218 -16.82 2.10 -6.24
C PRO A 218 -17.35 0.93 -7.06
N ASP A 219 -18.64 1.00 -7.40
CA ASP A 219 -19.31 -0.01 -8.23
C ASP A 219 -18.63 -0.23 -9.57
N TYR A 220 -18.06 0.84 -10.14
CA TYR A 220 -17.36 0.82 -11.41
C TYR A 220 -16.05 1.58 -11.26
N ASP A 221 -14.94 0.92 -11.57
CA ASP A 221 -13.61 1.53 -11.60
C ASP A 221 -12.93 1.12 -12.90
N LEU A 222 -13.27 1.85 -13.96
CA LEU A 222 -12.79 1.54 -15.30
C LEU A 222 -11.44 2.23 -15.52
N SER A 223 -10.44 1.41 -15.77
CA SER A 223 -9.05 1.81 -15.95
C SER A 223 -8.62 1.40 -17.36
N ALA A 224 -7.90 2.29 -18.04
CA ALA A 224 -7.10 1.94 -19.21
C ALA A 224 -5.64 2.00 -18.79
N ASN A 225 -4.95 0.87 -18.91
CA ASN A 225 -3.60 0.79 -18.39
C ASN A 225 -2.61 1.62 -19.23
N ASN A 226 -1.49 1.96 -18.60
CA ASN A 226 -0.45 2.77 -19.22
C ASN A 226 0.46 1.88 -20.11
N PHE A 227 -0.13 1.23 -21.11
CA PHE A 227 0.59 0.42 -22.08
C PHE A 227 1.18 1.29 -23.19
N PHE A 228 2.45 1.08 -23.50
CA PHE A 228 3.12 1.71 -24.63
C PHE A 228 3.41 0.67 -25.71
N ALA A 229 2.76 0.79 -26.87
CA ALA A 229 3.12 0.03 -28.05
C ALA A 229 4.55 0.41 -28.47
N ARG A 230 5.51 -0.49 -28.26
CA ARG A 230 6.90 -0.31 -28.66
C ARG A 230 7.18 -1.13 -29.92
N ALA A 231 8.04 -0.59 -30.79
CA ALA A 231 8.51 -1.34 -31.94
C ALA A 231 9.21 -2.62 -31.45
N PRO A 232 8.90 -3.80 -32.03
CA PRO A 232 9.49 -5.07 -31.60
C PRO A 232 11.00 -5.15 -31.88
N SER A 233 11.52 -4.25 -32.73
CA SER A 233 12.91 -4.22 -33.15
C SER A 233 13.45 -2.79 -33.11
N LEU A 234 14.70 -2.62 -32.67
CA LEU A 234 15.40 -1.33 -32.66
C LEU A 234 15.69 -0.80 -34.08
N PHE A 235 15.94 -1.71 -35.02
CA PHE A 235 16.11 -1.40 -36.44
C PHE A 235 15.26 -2.36 -37.28
N THR A 236 14.53 -1.82 -38.25
CA THR A 236 13.75 -2.60 -39.21
C THR A 236 14.15 -2.18 -40.62
N PRO A 237 14.62 -3.09 -41.50
CA PRO A 237 14.88 -2.77 -42.89
C PRO A 237 13.64 -2.15 -43.53
N LYS A 238 13.82 -1.11 -44.37
CA LYS A 238 12.70 -0.36 -44.95
C LYS A 238 11.67 -1.25 -45.66
N THR A 239 12.11 -2.37 -46.24
CA THR A 239 11.26 -3.36 -46.93
C THR A 239 10.47 -4.28 -46.00
N GLN A 240 10.78 -4.29 -44.70
CA GLN A 240 10.13 -5.12 -43.67
C GLN A 240 9.35 -4.27 -42.65
N MET A 241 9.20 -2.97 -42.89
CA MET A 241 8.38 -2.12 -42.04
C MET A 241 6.91 -2.53 -42.15
N ALA A 242 6.34 -2.96 -41.02
CA ALA A 242 4.90 -3.18 -40.87
C ALA A 242 4.30 -2.07 -39.97
N PRO A 243 3.00 -1.77 -40.11
CA PRO A 243 2.30 -0.90 -39.17
C PRO A 243 2.46 -1.41 -37.73
N ILE A 244 2.71 -0.50 -36.79
CA ILE A 244 2.68 -0.81 -35.36
C ILE A 244 1.22 -0.68 -34.90
N GLY A 245 0.68 -1.76 -34.35
CA GLY A 245 -0.67 -1.74 -33.77
C GLY A 245 -0.71 -0.92 -32.48
N PHE A 246 -1.78 -0.16 -32.30
CA PHE A 246 -2.13 0.41 -31.01
C PHE A 246 -2.73 -0.69 -30.14
N LEU A 247 -2.30 -0.78 -28.88
CA LEU A 247 -2.86 -1.68 -27.89
C LEU A 247 -3.21 -0.84 -26.67
N ILE A 248 -4.41 -1.08 -26.15
CA ILE A 248 -4.89 -0.57 -24.88
C ILE A 248 -5.46 -1.79 -24.15
N ASP A 249 -5.11 -1.93 -22.89
CA ASP A 249 -5.72 -2.94 -22.04
C ASP A 249 -6.58 -2.20 -21.01
N VAL A 250 -7.81 -2.68 -20.91
CA VAL A 250 -8.90 -2.01 -20.21
C VAL A 250 -9.40 -2.99 -19.16
N GLU A 251 -9.41 -2.54 -17.92
CA GLU A 251 -9.82 -3.34 -16.78
C GLU A 251 -10.95 -2.64 -16.03
N ASN A 252 -11.77 -3.44 -15.35
CA ASN A 252 -12.74 -2.97 -14.37
C ASN A 252 -12.29 -3.44 -13.00
N GLN A 253 -11.83 -2.51 -12.18
CA GLN A 253 -11.51 -2.73 -10.78
C GLN A 253 -12.70 -2.37 -9.86
N GLY A 254 -13.90 -2.17 -10.40
CA GLY A 254 -15.11 -1.93 -9.63
C GLY A 254 -15.77 -3.23 -9.13
N ASP A 255 -16.75 -3.08 -8.25
CA ASP A 255 -17.49 -4.19 -7.65
C ASP A 255 -18.48 -4.86 -8.63
N ASN A 256 -19.08 -4.08 -9.53
CA ASN A 256 -20.08 -4.53 -10.48
C ASN A 256 -19.49 -4.75 -11.88
N PRO A 257 -19.95 -5.78 -12.62
CA PRO A 257 -19.65 -5.89 -14.05
C PRO A 257 -20.09 -4.62 -14.77
N ALA A 258 -19.29 -4.12 -15.71
CA ALA A 258 -19.63 -2.97 -16.55
C ALA A 258 -20.05 -3.40 -17.97
N PRO A 259 -21.26 -3.99 -18.15
CA PRO A 259 -21.72 -4.40 -19.47
C PRO A 259 -21.94 -3.17 -20.35
N ASN A 260 -21.70 -3.33 -21.65
CA ASN A 260 -21.86 -2.27 -22.67
C ASN A 260 -20.85 -1.12 -22.58
N THR A 261 -19.70 -1.33 -21.92
CA THR A 261 -18.55 -0.41 -22.02
C THR A 261 -17.98 -0.45 -23.43
N MET A 262 -17.79 0.72 -24.06
CA MET A 262 -17.17 0.86 -25.38
C MET A 262 -15.90 1.71 -25.29
N ALA A 263 -14.80 1.21 -25.85
CA ALA A 263 -13.62 2.01 -26.10
C ALA A 263 -13.76 2.71 -27.46
N HIS A 264 -13.76 4.05 -27.47
CA HIS A 264 -13.73 4.83 -28.71
C HIS A 264 -12.27 5.16 -29.06
N VAL A 265 -11.87 4.82 -30.28
CA VAL A 265 -10.52 5.08 -30.84
C VAL A 265 -10.65 5.98 -32.07
#